data_AF-A0A954G7A8-F1
#
_entry.id   AF-A0A954G7A8-F1
#
_cell.length_a   1.000
_cell.length_b   1.000
_cell.length_c   1.000
_cell.angle_alpha   90.00
_cell.angle_beta   90.00
_cell.angle_gamma   90.00
#
_symmetry.space_group_name_H-M   'P 1'
#
loop_
_entity.id
_entity.type
_entity.pdbx_description
1 polymer ?
#
loop_
_entity_poly.entity_id
_entity_poly.type
_entity_poly.pdbx_seq_one_letter_code
_entity_poly.pdbx_strand_id
1 'polypeptide(L)'
;MSENKRSLLMRFLSGALPLLLVLYVLSIGPVSAYLSTPTGLRSDVSPETIERLEYFYAPINWAVNSNDILLSIADKYVKFWHGIF
;
A
#
# COMPACT_ATOMS: atom_id res chain seq x y z
N MET A 1 -15.53 -20.01 27.18
CA MET A 1 -15.57 -18.88 26.22
C MET A 1 -16.37 -19.37 25.03
N SER A 2 -17.65 -18.98 24.93
CA SER A 2 -18.67 -19.71 24.14
C SER A 2 -18.44 -19.63 22.63
N GLU A 3 -18.76 -20.70 21.91
CA GLU A 3 -18.61 -20.88 20.45
C GLU A 3 -19.09 -19.67 19.62
N ASN A 4 -20.09 -18.93 20.11
CA ASN A 4 -20.62 -17.72 19.49
C ASN A 4 -19.56 -16.62 19.31
N LYS A 5 -18.63 -16.46 20.26
CA LYS A 5 -17.55 -15.44 20.14
C LYS A 5 -16.54 -15.81 19.07
N ARG A 6 -16.23 -17.10 18.93
CA ARG A 6 -15.29 -17.61 17.91
C ARG A 6 -15.88 -17.49 16.51
N SER A 7 -17.16 -17.82 16.34
CA SER A 7 -17.88 -17.65 15.08
C SER A 7 -17.92 -16.19 14.63
N LEU A 8 -18.24 -15.27 15.53
CA LEU A 8 -18.27 -13.83 15.23
C LEU A 8 -16.89 -13.29 14.83
N LEU A 9 -15.84 -13.71 15.52
CA LEU A 9 -14.44 -13.35 15.20
C LEU A 9 -14.04 -13.85 13.82
N MET A 10 -14.35 -15.11 13.48
CA MET A 10 -14.03 -15.66 12.16
C MET A 10 -14.75 -14.92 11.03
N ARG A 11 -16.02 -14.56 11.25
CA ARG A 11 -16.80 -13.77 10.30
C ARG A 11 -16.22 -12.37 10.10
N PHE A 12 -15.79 -11.72 11.18
CA PHE A 12 -15.09 -10.44 11.12
C PHE A 12 -13.76 -10.57 10.37
N LEU A 13 -12.91 -11.54 10.72
CA LEU A 13 -11.64 -11.77 10.06
C LEU A 13 -11.80 -12.03 8.56
N SER A 14 -12.82 -12.81 8.17
CA SER A 14 -13.10 -13.11 6.76
C SER A 14 -13.49 -11.87 5.94
N GLY A 15 -14.06 -10.84 6.56
CA GLY A 15 -14.39 -9.58 5.87
C GLY A 15 -13.28 -8.52 5.99
N ALA A 16 -12.68 -8.42 7.18
CA ALA A 16 -11.66 -7.43 7.48
C ALA A 16 -10.35 -7.72 6.76
N LEU A 17 -9.92 -8.97 6.65
CA LEU A 17 -8.65 -9.31 6.00
C LEU A 17 -8.62 -8.92 4.51
N PRO A 18 -9.63 -9.28 3.67
CA PRO A 18 -9.68 -8.81 2.29
C PRO A 18 -9.73 -7.29 2.20
N LEU A 19 -10.52 -6.63 3.06
CA LEU A 19 -10.61 -5.17 3.07
C LEU A 19 -9.26 -4.52 3.40
N LEU A 20 -8.57 -5.01 4.43
CA LEU A 20 -7.24 -4.53 4.82
C LEU A 20 -6.21 -4.75 3.71
N LEU A 21 -6.29 -5.87 2.99
CA LEU A 21 -5.42 -6.14 1.85
C LEU A 21 -5.66 -5.14 0.72
N VAL A 22 -6.92 -4.85 0.40
CA VAL A 22 -7.28 -3.83 -0.60
C VAL A 22 -6.76 -2.45 -0.16
N LEU A 23 -6.99 -2.07 1.09
CA LEU A 23 -6.51 -0.79 1.63
C LEU A 23 -4.98 -0.68 1.59
N TYR A 24 -4.28 -1.77 1.92
CA TYR A 24 -2.82 -1.86 1.81
C TYR A 24 -2.32 -1.69 0.38
N VAL A 25 -2.97 -2.32 -0.60
CA VAL A 25 -2.59 -2.14 -2.01
C VAL A 25 -2.86 -0.72 -2.48
N LEU A 26 -4.02 -0.16 -2.11
CA LEU A 26 -4.39 1.19 -2.51
C LEU A 26 -3.57 2.28 -1.81
N SER A 27 -2.98 2.03 -0.65
CA SER A 27 -2.21 3.04 0.10
C SER A 27 -0.86 3.41 -0.55
N ILE A 28 -0.33 2.60 -1.48
CA ILE A 28 0.93 2.92 -2.16
C ILE A 28 0.87 4.23 -2.96
N GLY A 29 -0.31 4.54 -3.52
CA GLY A 29 -0.56 5.77 -4.28
C GLY A 29 -0.37 7.04 -3.44
N PRO A 30 -1.18 7.28 -2.40
CA PRO A 30 -1.04 8.46 -1.55
C PRO A 30 0.30 8.50 -0.81
N VAL A 31 0.90 7.35 -0.45
CA VAL A 31 2.24 7.34 0.15
C VAL A 31 3.31 7.78 -0.85
N SER A 32 3.27 7.28 -2.09
CA SER A 32 4.19 7.71 -3.14
C SER A 32 4.05 9.21 -3.42
N ALA A 33 2.82 9.72 -3.44
CA ALA A 33 2.58 11.14 -3.62
C ALA A 33 3.08 12.00 -2.46
N TYR A 34 2.86 11.56 -1.22
CA TYR A 34 3.38 12.25 -0.04
C TYR A 34 4.91 12.32 -0.03
N LEU A 35 5.61 11.26 -0.46
CA LEU A 35 7.07 11.19 -0.46
C LEU A 35 7.72 11.95 -1.62
N SER A 36 6.98 12.20 -2.70
CA SER A 36 7.53 12.82 -3.90
C SER A 36 7.37 14.34 -3.82
N THR A 37 8.46 15.06 -4.06
CA THR A 37 8.50 16.52 -4.16
C THR A 37 9.08 16.94 -5.52
N PRO A 38 8.87 18.19 -5.98
CA PRO A 38 9.48 18.66 -7.22
C PRO A 38 11.01 18.56 -7.25
N THR A 39 11.66 18.57 -6.08
CA THR A 39 13.11 18.49 -5.92
C THR A 39 13.64 17.06 -5.69
N GLY A 40 12.77 16.05 -5.71
CA GLY A 40 13.11 14.65 -5.43
C GLY A 40 12.32 14.08 -4.24
N LEU A 41 12.94 13.23 -3.44
CA LEU A 41 12.31 12.71 -2.22
C LEU A 41 12.19 13.80 -1.16
N ARG A 42 11.10 13.75 -0.40
CA ARG A 42 10.79 14.69 0.67
C ARG A 42 11.90 14.66 1.75
N SER A 43 12.50 15.82 2.02
CA SER A 43 13.70 15.94 2.88
C SER A 43 13.43 15.86 4.38
N ASP A 44 12.16 15.98 4.81
CA ASP A 44 11.72 15.83 6.21
C ASP A 44 11.43 14.37 6.60
N VAL A 45 11.56 13.42 5.66
CA VAL A 45 11.41 11.99 5.92
C VAL A 45 12.78 11.37 6.12
N SER A 46 12.97 10.69 7.26
CA SER A 46 14.26 10.06 7.56
C SER A 46 14.56 8.90 6.61
N PRO A 47 15.85 8.63 6.28
CA PRO A 47 16.21 7.50 5.44
C PRO A 47 15.69 6.15 5.97
N GLU A 48 15.69 5.95 7.29
CA GLU A 48 15.18 4.72 7.91
C GLU A 48 13.67 4.55 7.70
N THR A 49 12.94 5.66 7.57
CA THR A 49 11.50 5.63 7.28
C THR A 49 11.25 5.21 5.84
N ILE A 50 12.08 5.70 4.90
CA ILE A 50 12.02 5.30 3.49
C ILE A 50 12.32 3.80 3.36
N GLU A 51 13.39 3.33 3.99
CA GLU A 51 13.77 1.91 4.00
C GLU A 51 12.63 1.02 4.56
N ARG A 52 12.00 1.43 5.66
CA ARG A 52 10.85 0.69 6.22
C ARG A 52 9.67 0.66 5.25
N LEU A 53 9.41 1.73 4.52
CA LEU A 53 8.34 1.76 3.51
C LEU A 53 8.66 0.85 2.34
N GLU A 54 9.92 0.79 1.90
CA GLU A 54 10.35 -0.15 0.85
C GLU A 54 10.12 -1.61 1.28
N TYR A 55 10.49 -1.96 2.52
CA TYR A 55 10.20 -3.29 3.07
C TYR A 55 8.70 -3.55 3.23
N PHE A 56 7.94 -2.57 3.72
CA PHE A 56 6.50 -2.70 3.92
C PHE A 56 5.76 -2.94 2.60
N TYR A 57 6.19 -2.30 1.50
CA TYR A 57 5.61 -2.46 0.17
C TYR A 57 6.32 -3.49 -0.71
N ALA A 58 7.32 -4.22 -0.19
CA ALA A 58 8.05 -5.23 -0.95
C ALA A 58 7.15 -6.26 -1.67
N PRO A 59 6.05 -6.76 -1.07
CA PRO A 59 5.13 -7.64 -1.78
C PRO A 59 4.45 -7.00 -2.99
N ILE A 60 4.05 -5.72 -2.88
CA ILE A 60 3.46 -4.98 -4.01
C ILE A 60 4.52 -4.75 -5.08
N ASN A 61 5.70 -4.30 -4.68
CA ASN A 61 6.82 -4.06 -5.60
C ASN A 61 7.19 -5.33 -6.36
N TRP A 62 7.25 -6.47 -5.67
CA TRP A 62 7.48 -7.77 -6.30
C TRP A 62 6.40 -8.11 -7.33
N ALA A 63 5.12 -7.98 -6.96
CA ALA A 63 4.01 -8.31 -7.86
C ALA A 63 3.99 -7.41 -9.10
N VAL A 64 4.19 -6.10 -8.90
CA VAL A 64 4.26 -5.09 -9.96
C VAL A 64 5.44 -5.33 -10.90
N ASN A 65 6.64 -5.57 -10.36
CA ASN A 65 7.84 -5.79 -11.17
C ASN A 65 7.86 -7.15 -11.88
N SER A 66 6.98 -8.08 -11.50
CA SER A 66 6.85 -9.39 -12.13
C SER A 66 5.81 -9.42 -13.25
N ASN A 67 5.06 -8.33 -13.49
CA ASN A 67 3.95 -8.32 -14.45
C ASN A 67 3.75 -6.94 -15.09
N ASP A 68 3.94 -6.86 -16.41
CA ASP A 68 3.85 -5.60 -17.17
C ASP A 68 2.49 -4.91 -17.09
N ILE A 69 1.39 -5.68 -16.98
CA ILE A 69 0.04 -5.13 -16.84
C ILE A 69 -0.09 -4.46 -15.47
N LEU A 70 0.35 -5.14 -14.41
CA LEU A 70 0.34 -4.58 -13.06
C LEU A 70 1.26 -3.36 -12.95
N LEU A 71 2.43 -3.39 -13.60
CA LEU A 71 3.32 -2.23 -13.70
C LEU A 71 2.65 -1.04 -14.38
N SER A 72 2.01 -1.26 -15.53
CA SER A 72 1.28 -0.19 -16.22
C SER A 72 0.14 0.40 -15.38
N ILE A 73 -0.59 -0.44 -14.64
CA ILE A 73 -1.66 -0.01 -13.75
C ILE A 73 -1.09 0.78 -12.56
N ALA A 74 -0.04 0.27 -11.91
CA ALA A 74 0.58 0.91 -10.77
C ALA A 74 1.18 2.29 -11.14
N ASP A 75 1.85 2.40 -12.27
CA ASP A 75 2.40 3.67 -12.78
C ASP A 75 1.29 4.71 -13.01
N LYS A 76 0.19 4.32 -13.67
CA LYS A 76 -0.97 5.21 -13.85
C LYS A 76 -1.60 5.63 -12.53
N TYR A 77 -1.70 4.69 -11.59
CA TYR A 77 -2.29 4.94 -10.27
C TYR A 77 -1.44 5.91 -9.45
N VAL A 78 -0.12 5.72 -9.41
CA VAL A 78 0.81 6.63 -8.73
C VAL A 78 0.77 8.03 -9.37
N LYS A 79 0.80 8.11 -10.71
CA LYS A 79 0.66 9.39 -11.44
C LYS A 79 -0.63 10.12 -11.14
N PHE A 80 -1.75 9.40 -11.00
CA PHE A 80 -3.01 9.99 -10.59
C PHE A 80 -2.89 10.67 -9.22
N TRP A 81 -2.26 10.02 -8.25
CA TRP A 81 -2.05 10.61 -6.92
C TRP A 81 -1.07 11.77 -6.94
N HIS A 82 0.00 11.72 -7.73
CA HIS A 82 0.89 12.86 -7.93
C HIS A 82 0.20 14.08 -8.56
N GLY A 83 -0.87 13.88 -9.34
CA GLY A 83 -1.65 14.98 -9.89
C GLY A 83 -2.62 15.63 -8.89
N ILE A 84 -2.85 15.00 -7.73
CA ILE A 84 -3.75 15.51 -6.68
C ILE A 84 -3.00 16.37 -5.65
N PHE A 85 -1.72 16.08 -5.40
CA PHE A 85 -0.88 16.76 -4.41
C PHE A 85 0.07 17.76 -5.06
#